data_AF-A0A3R6I8F4-F1
#
_entry.id   AF-A0A3R6I8F4-F1
#
_cell.length_a   1.000
_cell.length_b   1.000
_cell.length_c   1.000
_cell.angle_alpha   90.00
_cell.angle_beta   90.00
_cell.angle_gamma   90.00
#
_symmetry.space_group_name_H-M   'P 1'
#
loop_
_entity.id
_entity.type
_entity.pdbx_description
1 polymer ?
#
loop_
_entity_poly.entity_id
_entity_poly.type
_entity_poly.pdbx_seq_one_letter_code
_entity_poly.pdbx_strand_id
1 'polypeptide(L)'
;MIGLWITSGSVTLSRKELPKKLSLARDTIKLKDKMIDSLKKENSDLSLKLYGRREKDLINSLSNEDYRTIFGEEKPSKTESDIESYDNNDESVYICTGESSTKYHSDPDCRGLSRCSGEIEEVSEEEAEDMGRTPCKICY
;
A
#
# COMPACT_ATOMS: atom_id res chain seq x y z
N MET A 1 24.47 -17.93 65.08
CA MET A 1 23.69 -16.77 64.60
C MET A 1 23.84 -16.70 63.09
N ILE A 2 22.80 -17.06 62.37
CA ILE A 2 22.73 -16.96 60.91
C ILE A 2 22.21 -15.55 60.62
N GLY A 3 22.99 -14.71 59.95
CA GLY A 3 22.63 -13.32 59.69
C GLY A 3 23.16 -12.82 58.36
N LEU A 4 22.29 -12.92 57.34
CA LEU A 4 22.23 -12.21 56.07
C LEU A 4 23.50 -11.53 55.51
N TRP A 5 24.03 -12.11 54.42
CA TRP A 5 24.82 -11.36 53.44
C TRP A 5 23.89 -10.97 52.28
N ILE A 6 23.42 -9.72 52.29
CA ILE A 6 22.80 -9.13 51.09
C ILE A 6 23.94 -8.57 50.25
N THR A 7 24.41 -9.32 49.25
CA THR A 7 25.30 -8.76 48.23
C THR A 7 24.46 -7.93 47.27
N SER A 8 24.20 -6.67 47.62
CA SER A 8 23.62 -5.69 46.72
C SER A 8 24.63 -5.40 45.61
N GLY A 9 24.56 -6.13 44.51
CA GLY A 9 25.29 -5.82 43.28
C GLY A 9 24.78 -4.53 42.68
N SER A 10 25.28 -3.39 43.16
CA SER A 10 24.97 -2.07 42.58
C SER A 10 25.76 -1.88 41.29
N VAL A 11 25.06 -1.85 40.15
CA VAL A 11 25.61 -1.37 38.88
C VAL A 11 25.85 0.14 39.02
N THR A 12 27.10 0.54 39.23
CA THR A 12 27.48 1.97 39.33
C THR A 12 27.60 2.56 37.92
N LEU A 13 26.52 3.17 37.42
CA LEU A 13 26.59 3.96 36.20
C LEU A 13 27.40 5.25 36.47
N SER A 14 28.46 5.49 35.70
CA SER A 14 29.27 6.70 35.85
C SER A 14 28.42 7.97 35.67
N ARG A 15 28.52 8.93 36.60
CA ARG A 15 27.73 10.19 36.61
C ARG A 15 27.84 10.99 35.31
N LYS A 16 28.93 10.82 34.55
CA LYS A 16 29.19 11.46 33.25
C LYS A 16 28.57 10.72 32.05
N GLU A 17 28.23 9.44 32.20
CA GLU A 17 27.65 8.60 31.13
C GLU A 17 26.12 8.58 31.17
N LEU A 18 25.53 8.80 32.35
CA LEU A 18 24.10 8.92 32.56
C LEU A 18 23.39 9.90 31.61
N PRO A 19 23.84 11.16 31.40
CA PRO A 19 23.15 12.10 30.50
C PRO A 19 23.20 11.68 29.03
N LYS A 20 24.28 11.01 28.59
CA LYS A 20 24.44 10.53 27.21
C LYS A 20 23.55 9.31 26.92
N LYS A 21 23.42 8.41 27.89
CA LYS A 21 22.51 7.26 27.78
C LYS A 21 21.05 7.71 27.81
N LEU A 22 20.72 8.74 28.60
CA LEU A 22 19.38 9.33 28.65
C LEU A 22 19.01 10.07 27.36
N SER A 23 19.96 10.80 26.75
CA SER A 23 19.73 11.46 25.46
C SER A 23 19.49 10.43 24.35
N LEU A 24 20.31 9.39 24.28
CA LEU A 24 20.14 8.30 23.32
C LEU A 24 18.79 7.59 23.50
N ALA A 25 18.40 7.30 24.75
CA ALA A 25 17.10 6.71 25.03
C ALA A 25 15.94 7.60 24.54
N ARG A 26 16.01 8.91 24.78
CA ARG A 26 15.01 9.87 24.30
C ARG A 26 14.94 9.90 22.77
N ASP A 27 16.08 9.88 22.10
CA ASP A 27 16.12 9.92 20.63
C ASP A 27 15.55 8.63 20.02
N THR A 28 15.83 7.47 20.65
CA THR A 28 15.22 6.20 20.22
C THR A 28 13.70 6.18 20.45
N ILE A 29 13.20 6.77 21.52
CA ILE A 29 11.75 6.90 21.77
C ILE A 29 11.12 7.78 20.69
N LYS A 30 11.70 8.95 20.39
CA LYS A 30 11.20 9.83 19.32
C LYS A 30 11.17 9.14 17.95
N LEU A 31 12.16 8.33 17.63
CA LEU A 31 12.19 7.57 16.39
C LEU A 31 11.08 6.50 16.36
N LYS A 32 10.86 5.80 17.48
CA LYS A 32 9.76 4.83 17.61
C LYS A 32 8.40 5.50 17.51
N ASP A 33 8.22 6.67 18.11
CA ASP A 33 6.97 7.43 18.02
C ASP A 33 6.66 7.81 16.56
N LYS A 34 7.66 8.29 15.82
CA LYS A 34 7.52 8.56 14.37
C LYS A 34 7.13 7.31 13.58
N MET A 35 7.76 6.17 13.85
CA MET A 35 7.42 4.91 13.20
C MET A 35 5.99 4.46 13.53
N ILE A 36 5.55 4.62 14.79
CA ILE A 36 4.19 4.31 15.22
C ILE A 36 3.19 5.21 14.50
N ASP A 37 3.48 6.50 14.34
CA ASP A 37 2.61 7.44 13.64
C ASP A 37 2.49 7.10 12.14
N SER A 38 3.61 6.74 11.48
CA SER A 38 3.60 6.23 10.10
C SER A 38 2.75 4.96 9.97
N LEU A 39 2.95 3.97 10.84
CA LEU A 39 2.17 2.72 10.82
C LEU A 39 0.68 2.96 11.11
N LYS A 40 0.34 3.90 12.01
CA LYS A 40 -1.06 4.26 12.28
C LYS A 40 -1.73 4.87 11.06
N LYS A 41 -1.02 5.75 10.34
CA LYS A 41 -1.51 6.36 9.10
C LYS A 41 -1.71 5.31 8.00
N GLU A 42 -0.74 4.44 7.78
CA GLU A 42 -0.88 3.35 6.81
C GLU A 42 -2.07 2.43 7.14
N ASN A 43 -2.25 2.09 8.43
CA ASN A 43 -3.39 1.30 8.87
C ASN A 43 -4.72 2.04 8.71
N SER A 44 -4.79 3.37 8.90
CA SER A 44 -6.01 4.13 8.64
C SER A 44 -6.35 4.17 7.16
N ASP A 45 -5.35 4.35 6.30
CA ASP A 45 -5.52 4.42 4.85
C ASP A 45 -5.97 3.06 4.29
N LEU A 46 -5.36 1.96 4.78
CA LEU A 46 -5.79 0.59 4.48
C LEU A 46 -7.20 0.30 4.98
N SER A 47 -7.51 0.71 6.22
CA SER A 47 -8.85 0.60 6.79
C SER A 47 -9.87 1.30 5.90
N LEU A 48 -9.61 2.55 5.50
CA LEU A 48 -10.50 3.34 4.63
C LEU A 48 -10.71 2.67 3.26
N LYS A 49 -9.64 2.13 2.65
CA LYS A 49 -9.72 1.36 1.40
C LYS A 49 -10.55 0.08 1.55
N LEU A 50 -10.38 -0.65 2.65
CA LEU A 50 -11.11 -1.90 2.91
C LEU A 50 -12.57 -1.67 3.32
N TYR A 51 -12.87 -0.63 4.09
CA TYR A 51 -14.24 -0.26 4.45
C TYR A 51 -14.99 0.29 3.23
N GLY A 52 -14.37 1.15 2.43
CA GLY A 52 -14.94 1.63 1.17
C GLY A 52 -15.17 0.51 0.15
N ARG A 53 -14.29 -0.50 0.10
CA ARG A 53 -14.48 -1.70 -0.72
C ARG A 53 -15.67 -2.54 -0.23
N ARG A 54 -15.72 -2.87 1.07
CA ARG A 54 -16.81 -3.69 1.65
C ARG A 54 -18.19 -3.04 1.53
N GLU A 55 -18.31 -1.73 1.72
CA GLU A 55 -19.61 -1.04 1.60
C GLU A 55 -20.12 -1.04 0.16
N LYS A 56 -19.23 -0.86 -0.83
CA LYS A 56 -19.56 -0.97 -2.25
C LYS A 56 -19.96 -2.38 -2.66
N ASP A 57 -19.24 -3.40 -2.17
CA ASP A 57 -19.55 -4.80 -2.44
C ASP A 57 -20.93 -5.18 -1.86
N LEU A 58 -21.24 -4.71 -0.63
CA LEU A 58 -22.54 -4.91 0.01
C LEU A 58 -23.66 -4.23 -0.78
N ILE A 59 -23.50 -2.96 -1.17
CA ILE A 59 -24.50 -2.23 -1.98
C ILE A 59 -24.70 -2.90 -3.35
N ASN A 60 -23.63 -3.40 -3.97
CA ASN A 60 -23.70 -4.14 -5.24
C ASN A 60 -24.44 -5.47 -5.08
N SER A 61 -24.29 -6.13 -3.94
CA SER A 61 -24.97 -7.40 -3.62
C SER A 61 -26.45 -7.27 -3.24
N LEU A 62 -26.92 -6.06 -2.89
CA LEU A 62 -28.33 -5.82 -2.54
C LEU A 62 -29.25 -6.11 -3.73
N SER A 63 -30.39 -6.75 -3.46
CA SER A 63 -31.44 -6.89 -4.46
C SER A 63 -32.01 -5.51 -4.84
N ASN A 64 -32.60 -5.39 -6.03
CA ASN A 64 -33.22 -4.14 -6.46
C ASN A 64 -34.38 -3.71 -5.55
N GLU A 65 -35.06 -4.69 -4.93
CA GLU A 65 -36.18 -4.46 -4.02
C GLU A 65 -35.71 -3.91 -2.66
N ASP A 66 -34.60 -4.45 -2.13
CA ASP A 66 -33.98 -3.96 -0.90
C ASP A 66 -33.43 -2.54 -1.07
N TYR A 67 -32.73 -2.28 -2.19
CA TYR A 67 -32.17 -0.96 -2.48
C TYR A 67 -33.27 0.10 -2.55
N ARG A 68 -34.37 -0.18 -3.23
CA ARG A 68 -35.51 0.74 -3.36
C ARG A 68 -36.17 1.02 -2.00
N THR A 69 -36.24 0.03 -1.14
CA THR A 69 -36.81 0.17 0.21
C THR A 69 -35.94 1.03 1.12
N ILE A 70 -34.62 0.93 1.01
CA ILE A 70 -33.66 1.65 1.87
C ILE A 70 -33.46 3.09 1.39
N PHE A 71 -33.28 3.28 0.08
CA PHE A 71 -32.86 4.57 -0.49
C PHE A 71 -34.01 5.35 -1.15
N GLY A 72 -35.20 4.75 -1.32
CA GLY A 72 -36.37 5.41 -1.90
C GLY A 72 -36.28 5.66 -3.41
N GLU A 73 -35.26 5.12 -4.06
CA GLU A 73 -34.94 5.30 -5.48
C GLU A 73 -34.70 3.95 -6.15
N GLU A 74 -34.83 3.86 -7.47
CA GLU A 74 -34.46 2.64 -8.19
C GLU A 74 -32.94 2.46 -8.13
N LYS A 75 -32.47 1.24 -7.81
CA LYS A 75 -31.05 0.89 -7.92
C LYS A 75 -30.60 1.31 -9.31
N PRO A 76 -29.53 2.13 -9.46
CA PRO A 76 -29.13 2.63 -10.76
C PRO A 76 -28.97 1.45 -11.71
N SER A 77 -29.96 1.28 -12.59
CA SER A 77 -29.94 0.25 -13.61
C SER A 77 -28.89 0.69 -14.61
N LYS A 78 -27.82 -0.09 -14.76
CA LYS A 78 -26.78 0.19 -15.74
C LYS A 78 -27.45 0.25 -17.12
N THR A 79 -27.62 1.44 -17.66
CA THR A 79 -27.93 1.66 -19.07
C THR A 79 -26.68 1.21 -19.86
N GLU A 80 -26.88 0.36 -20.86
CA GLU A 80 -25.84 -0.23 -21.72
C GLU A 80 -24.95 0.79 -22.47
N SER A 81 -25.16 2.10 -22.26
CA SER A 81 -24.40 3.19 -22.86
C SER A 81 -23.40 3.88 -21.93
N ASP A 82 -23.38 3.56 -20.62
CA ASP A 82 -22.38 4.08 -19.67
C ASP A 82 -21.57 2.95 -19.00
N ILE A 83 -21.60 1.76 -19.61
CA ILE A 83 -20.76 0.59 -19.25
C ILE A 83 -19.38 0.74 -19.90
N GLU A 84 -18.67 1.81 -19.55
CA GLU A 84 -17.21 1.89 -19.52
C GLU A 84 -16.91 2.84 -18.36
N SER A 85 -16.73 2.40 -17.12
CA SER A 85 -15.42 2.01 -16.60
C SER A 85 -15.50 1.93 -15.06
N TYR A 86 -16.41 1.12 -14.52
CA TYR A 86 -16.42 0.80 -13.07
C TYR A 86 -16.13 -0.67 -12.81
N ASP A 87 -15.35 -1.25 -13.70
CA ASP A 87 -14.37 -2.27 -13.36
C ASP A 87 -13.01 -1.69 -13.70
N ASN A 88 -12.57 -0.69 -12.93
CA ASN A 88 -11.16 -0.34 -12.86
C ASN A 88 -10.44 -1.48 -12.12
N ASN A 89 -10.42 -2.66 -12.73
CA ASN A 89 -9.14 -3.27 -12.97
C ASN A 89 -8.42 -2.30 -13.90
N ASP A 90 -7.90 -1.20 -13.34
CA ASP A 90 -6.80 -0.47 -13.94
C ASP A 90 -5.72 -1.55 -14.01
N GLU A 91 -5.73 -2.31 -15.10
CA GLU A 91 -4.92 -3.51 -15.24
C GLU A 91 -3.51 -2.98 -15.28
N SER A 92 -2.83 -3.13 -14.14
CA SER A 92 -1.55 -2.49 -13.94
C SER A 92 -0.52 -3.20 -14.78
N VAL A 93 0.19 -2.43 -15.58
CA VAL A 93 1.18 -2.91 -16.54
C VAL A 93 2.57 -2.50 -16.10
N TYR A 94 3.55 -3.31 -16.45
CA TYR A 94 4.95 -3.11 -16.13
C TYR A 94 5.66 -2.47 -17.32
N ILE A 95 6.35 -1.37 -17.06
CA ILE A 95 7.19 -0.68 -18.03
C ILE A 95 8.65 -0.69 -17.57
N CYS A 96 9.57 -0.73 -18.54
CA CYS A 96 10.97 -0.44 -18.28
C CYS A 96 11.22 1.06 -18.50
N THR A 97 11.90 1.72 -17.56
CA THR A 97 12.23 3.17 -17.61
C THR A 97 13.45 3.49 -18.48
N GLY A 98 14.13 2.47 -19.03
CA GLY A 98 15.27 2.67 -19.91
C GLY A 98 14.89 3.39 -21.21
N GLU A 99 15.79 4.25 -21.71
CA GLU A 99 15.56 5.08 -22.92
C GLU A 99 15.23 4.28 -24.19
N SER A 100 15.63 3.01 -24.25
CA SER A 100 15.32 2.11 -25.37
C SER A 100 13.99 1.34 -25.24
N SER A 101 13.27 1.52 -24.13
CA SER A 101 12.04 0.80 -23.83
C SER A 101 10.83 1.44 -24.53
N THR A 102 10.23 0.68 -25.45
CA THR A 102 9.06 1.12 -26.23
C THR A 102 7.79 0.33 -25.93
N LYS A 103 7.84 -0.60 -24.96
CA LYS A 103 6.76 -1.55 -24.70
C LYS A 103 6.37 -1.63 -23.25
N TYR A 104 5.10 -1.92 -23.00
CA TYR A 104 4.57 -2.30 -21.69
C TYR A 104 4.23 -3.79 -21.65
N HIS A 105 4.20 -4.35 -20.44
CA HIS A 105 4.11 -5.78 -20.18
C HIS A 105 3.02 -6.07 -19.14
N SER A 106 2.21 -7.09 -19.35
CA SER A 106 1.24 -7.60 -18.38
C SER A 106 1.88 -8.51 -17.32
N ASP A 107 3.03 -9.12 -17.65
CA ASP A 107 3.77 -10.04 -16.81
C ASP A 107 5.13 -9.43 -16.40
N PRO A 108 5.42 -9.30 -15.09
CA PRO A 108 6.70 -8.75 -14.61
C PRO A 108 7.91 -9.65 -14.92
N ASP A 109 7.70 -10.94 -15.19
CA ASP A 109 8.76 -11.89 -15.55
C ASP A 109 8.89 -12.08 -17.07
N CYS A 110 8.22 -11.23 -17.87
CA CYS A 110 8.26 -11.34 -19.32
C CYS A 110 9.71 -11.27 -19.85
N ARG A 111 10.03 -12.16 -20.79
CA ARG A 111 11.36 -12.23 -21.43
C ARG A 111 11.81 -10.89 -22.04
N GLY A 112 10.88 -10.07 -22.51
CA GLY A 112 11.19 -8.73 -23.01
C GLY A 112 11.62 -7.76 -21.91
N LEU A 113 11.00 -7.86 -20.73
CA LEU A 113 11.28 -7.04 -19.56
C LEU A 113 12.55 -7.49 -18.83
N SER A 114 12.87 -8.79 -18.85
CA SER A 114 14.09 -9.35 -18.22
C SER A 114 15.42 -8.78 -18.72
N ARG A 115 15.42 -8.09 -19.87
CA ARG A 115 16.60 -7.42 -20.46
C ARG A 115 16.63 -5.91 -20.22
N CYS A 116 15.71 -5.39 -19.42
CA CYS A 116 15.66 -3.97 -19.06
C CYS A 116 17.01 -3.53 -18.47
N SER A 117 17.52 -2.40 -18.94
CA SER A 117 18.75 -1.78 -18.44
C SER A 117 18.49 -0.70 -17.36
N GLY A 118 17.22 -0.43 -17.05
CA GLY A 118 16.76 0.56 -16.08
C GLY A 118 15.93 -0.07 -14.98
N GLU A 119 14.97 0.69 -14.46
CA GLU A 119 14.04 0.25 -13.42
C GLU A 119 12.72 -0.23 -14.04
N ILE A 120 12.02 -1.10 -13.32
CA ILE A 120 10.69 -1.58 -13.70
C ILE A 120 9.68 -0.81 -12.84
N GLU A 121 8.75 -0.14 -13.50
CA GLU A 121 7.66 0.59 -12.86
C GLU A 121 6.31 -0.02 -13.24
N GLU A 122 5.38 0.01 -12.29
CA GLU A 122 3.99 -0.42 -12.46
C GLU A 122 3.14 0.83 -12.70
N VAL A 123 2.48 0.89 -13.85
CA VAL A 123 1.64 2.02 -14.31
C VAL A 123 0.30 1.50 -14.82
N SER A 124 -0.68 2.37 -15.10
CA SER A 124 -1.90 1.94 -15.79
C SER A 124 -1.62 1.71 -17.28
N GLU A 125 -2.42 0.85 -17.93
CA GLU A 125 -2.33 0.64 -19.38
C GLU A 125 -2.52 1.95 -20.16
N GLU A 126 -3.51 2.77 -19.76
CA GLU A 126 -3.76 4.09 -20.34
C GLU A 126 -2.53 5.01 -20.25
N GLU A 127 -1.88 5.08 -19.07
CA GLU A 127 -0.67 5.88 -18.89
C GLU A 127 0.49 5.36 -19.77
N ALA A 128 0.61 4.04 -19.93
CA ALA A 128 1.63 3.46 -20.81
C ALA A 128 1.40 3.81 -22.28
N GLU A 129 0.15 3.78 -22.74
CA GLU A 129 -0.25 4.18 -24.10
C GLU A 129 -0.06 5.68 -24.34
N ASP A 130 -0.42 6.52 -23.37
CA ASP A 130 -0.23 7.98 -23.40
C ASP A 130 1.26 8.36 -23.48
N MET A 131 2.13 7.57 -22.83
CA MET A 131 3.59 7.69 -22.96
C MET A 131 4.12 7.20 -24.31
N GLY A 132 3.26 6.75 -25.22
CA GLY A 132 3.61 6.27 -26.56
C GLY A 132 4.22 4.87 -26.58
N ARG A 133 4.02 4.08 -25.52
CA ARG A 133 4.45 2.67 -25.50
C ARG A 133 3.39 1.78 -26.14
N THR A 134 3.81 0.59 -26.52
CA THR A 134 2.96 -0.39 -27.20
C THR A 134 2.94 -1.74 -26.46
N PRO A 135 1.88 -2.54 -26.57
CA PRO A 135 1.81 -3.82 -25.85
C PRO A 135 2.90 -4.79 -26.30
N CYS A 136 3.46 -5.53 -25.35
CA CYS A 136 4.46 -6.55 -25.65
C CYS A 136 3.83 -7.78 -26.30
N LYS A 137 4.23 -8.09 -27.54
CA LYS A 137 3.80 -9.28 -28.32
C LYS A 137 4.16 -10.67 -27.73
N ILE A 138 4.66 -10.72 -26.51
CA ILE A 138 5.05 -11.97 -25.82
C ILE A 138 4.06 -12.27 -24.68
N CYS A 139 3.66 -11.26 -23.92
CA CYS A 139 2.77 -11.39 -22.76
C CYS A 139 1.38 -10.77 -22.96
N TYR A 140 1.16 -10.09 -24.10
CA TYR A 140 -0.15 -9.72 -24.66
C TYR A 140 -0.41 -10.53 -25.93
#